data_AF-A0A9P6CAT5-F1
#
_entry.id   AF-A0A9P6CAT5-F1
#
_cell.length_a   1.000
_cell.length_b   1.000
_cell.length_c   1.000
_cell.angle_alpha   90.00
_cell.angle_beta   90.00
_cell.angle_gamma   90.00
#
_symmetry.space_group_name_H-M   'P 1'
#
loop_
_entity.id
_entity.type
_entity.pdbx_description
1 polymer ?
#
loop_
_entity_poly.entity_id
_entity_poly.type
_entity_poly.pdbx_seq_one_letter_code
_entity_poly.pdbx_strand_id
1 'polypeptide(L)'
;MVQEWRHLTLLKRSGRGHSPTGVEGTKQGECAALCPACPQPGRNLPIGWENAPEHKRWLYTLFLGIDANFHLKRLAVSNDVHDPGLNHRFVYIVEEQAFKSHLKEFDTQIPPEPSTTCNNYDAPNGAGTIDCSQHDMKRPVSVGDLQLGERYINMDYIFLLSLRQNAPHSIVTSYDIACQWTRNLHKRCEIYETDIDSSSILFLIPKFHLPAH
;
A
#
# COMPACT_ATOMS: atom_id res chain seq x y z
N MET A 1 -24.17 3.43 15.51
CA MET A 1 -23.54 3.22 16.84
C MET A 1 -22.32 2.29 16.86
N VAL A 2 -22.31 1.13 16.17
CA VAL A 2 -21.13 0.23 16.20
C VAL A 2 -19.91 0.83 15.48
N GLN A 3 -20.12 1.55 14.37
CA GLN A 3 -19.06 2.18 13.57
C GLN A 3 -18.34 3.29 14.34
N GLU A 4 -19.12 4.17 14.98
CA GLU A 4 -18.67 5.26 15.83
C GLU A 4 -17.92 4.72 17.05
N TRP A 5 -18.46 3.68 17.70
CA TRP A 5 -17.79 3.03 18.83
C TRP A 5 -16.46 2.39 18.41
N ARG A 6 -16.39 1.72 17.24
CA ARG A 6 -15.14 1.15 16.70
C ARG A 6 -14.13 2.24 16.40
N HIS A 7 -14.55 3.35 15.81
CA HIS A 7 -13.70 4.49 15.50
C HIS A 7 -13.15 5.16 16.78
N LEU A 8 -14.00 5.43 17.77
CA LEU A 8 -13.55 5.97 19.07
C LEU A 8 -12.61 5.00 19.80
N THR A 9 -12.88 3.70 19.73
CA THR A 9 -12.01 2.67 20.33
C THR A 9 -10.64 2.62 19.65
N LEU A 10 -10.60 2.74 18.32
CA LEU A 10 -9.34 2.87 17.58
C LEU A 10 -8.56 4.10 18.05
N LEU A 11 -9.18 5.27 18.08
CA LEU A 11 -8.53 6.52 18.50
C LEU A 11 -8.01 6.44 19.94
N LYS A 12 -8.78 5.81 20.84
CA LYS A 12 -8.38 5.55 22.22
C LYS A 12 -7.15 4.64 22.28
N ARG A 13 -7.14 3.53 21.53
CA ARG A 13 -6.00 2.57 21.49
C ARG A 13 -4.74 3.19 20.89
N SER A 14 -4.89 4.09 19.93
CA SER A 14 -3.78 4.84 19.34
C SER A 14 -3.36 6.06 20.17
N GLY A 15 -3.97 6.29 21.34
CA GLY A 15 -3.61 7.38 22.25
C GLY A 15 -3.95 8.78 21.73
N ARG A 16 -4.78 8.92 20.68
CA ARG A 16 -5.06 10.21 20.02
C ARG A 16 -5.74 11.21 20.95
N GLY A 17 -6.49 10.76 21.94
CA GLY A 17 -7.10 11.62 22.97
C GLY A 17 -6.09 12.30 23.92
N HIS A 18 -4.85 11.83 23.98
CA HIS A 18 -3.76 12.46 24.75
C HIS A 18 -2.84 13.32 23.88
N SER A 19 -3.05 13.33 22.56
CA SER A 19 -2.24 14.14 21.65
C SER A 19 -2.65 15.61 21.78
N PRO A 20 -1.70 16.57 21.88
CA PRO A 20 -2.02 17.99 21.90
C PRO A 20 -2.77 18.47 20.66
N THR A 21 -2.62 17.79 19.53
CA THR A 21 -3.32 18.09 18.26
C THR A 21 -4.64 17.34 18.11
N GLY A 22 -5.03 16.56 19.13
CA GLY A 22 -6.27 15.79 19.15
C GLY A 22 -6.42 14.80 17.98
N VAL A 23 -7.67 14.49 17.65
CA VAL A 23 -8.01 13.59 16.54
C VAL A 23 -7.68 14.22 15.18
N GLU A 24 -7.88 15.52 15.03
CA GLU A 24 -7.64 16.25 13.78
C GLU A 24 -6.18 16.20 13.33
N GLY A 25 -5.24 16.18 14.28
CA GLY A 25 -3.82 16.04 13.98
C GLY A 25 -3.33 14.60 13.74
N THR A 26 -4.23 13.63 13.62
CA THR A 26 -3.86 12.22 13.34
C THR A 26 -3.31 12.10 11.92
N LYS A 27 -2.10 11.58 11.78
CA LYS A 27 -1.42 11.41 10.50
C LYS A 27 -1.94 10.19 9.73
N GLN A 28 -1.69 10.18 8.43
CA GLN A 28 -1.94 9.02 7.56
C GLN A 28 -1.27 7.77 8.14
N GLY A 29 -2.05 6.69 8.29
CA GLY A 29 -1.57 5.40 8.78
C GLY A 29 -1.19 5.34 10.26
N GLU A 30 -1.31 6.43 11.01
CA GLU A 30 -0.78 6.52 12.38
C GLU A 30 -1.47 5.55 13.36
N CYS A 31 -2.72 5.20 13.10
CA CYS A 31 -3.51 4.26 13.91
C CYS A 31 -3.42 2.82 13.40
N ALA A 32 -2.61 2.53 12.38
CA ALA A 32 -2.42 1.17 11.88
C ALA A 32 -1.64 0.31 12.88
N ALA A 33 -2.13 -0.90 13.15
CA ALA A 33 -1.31 -1.90 13.82
C ALA A 33 -0.27 -2.40 12.82
N LEU A 34 1.00 -2.10 13.11
CA LEU A 34 2.15 -2.50 12.29
C LEU A 34 2.56 -3.94 12.59
N CYS A 35 3.17 -4.60 11.61
CA CYS A 35 3.79 -5.90 11.85
C CYS A 35 4.95 -5.76 12.86
N PRO A 36 4.90 -6.42 14.03
CA PRO A 36 5.91 -6.25 15.07
C PRO A 36 7.27 -6.81 14.69
N ALA A 37 7.30 -7.79 13.78
CA ALA A 37 8.52 -8.45 13.31
C ALA A 37 9.16 -7.73 12.11
N CYS A 38 8.42 -6.87 11.40
CA CYS A 38 9.01 -6.10 10.31
C CYS A 38 10.00 -5.05 10.83
N PRO A 39 11.04 -4.71 10.05
CA PRO A 39 11.92 -3.59 10.37
C PRO A 39 11.14 -2.28 10.41
N GLN A 40 11.29 -1.54 11.52
CA GLN A 40 10.67 -0.25 11.77
C GLN A 40 11.76 0.74 12.22
N PRO A 41 12.27 1.58 11.29
CA PRO A 41 13.23 2.63 11.63
C PRO A 41 12.76 3.47 12.83
N GLY A 42 13.68 3.76 13.74
CA GLY A 42 13.42 4.51 14.98
C GLY A 42 12.59 3.78 16.04
N ARG A 43 12.18 2.51 15.84
CA ARG A 43 11.39 1.73 16.80
C ARG A 43 12.06 0.44 17.24
N ASN A 44 12.31 -0.49 16.32
CA ASN A 44 12.84 -1.82 16.63
C ASN A 44 14.16 -2.15 15.90
N LEU A 45 14.76 -1.16 15.24
CA LEU A 45 16.07 -1.29 14.61
C LEU A 45 17.17 -0.69 15.50
N PRO A 46 18.37 -1.31 15.55
CA PRO A 46 19.50 -0.78 16.31
C PRO A 46 20.02 0.52 15.67
N ILE A 47 20.64 1.38 16.47
CA ILE A 47 21.29 2.60 15.95
C ILE A 47 22.37 2.23 14.93
N GLY A 48 22.38 2.91 13.78
CA GLY A 48 23.36 2.70 12.72
C GLY A 48 23.08 1.48 11.83
N TRP A 49 21.87 0.92 11.89
CA TRP A 49 21.42 -0.16 11.00
C TRP A 49 21.56 0.20 9.52
N GLU A 50 21.48 1.50 9.18
CA GLU A 50 21.63 2.03 7.82
C GLU A 50 23.03 1.76 7.25
N ASN A 51 24.04 1.73 8.12
CA ASN A 51 25.44 1.52 7.76
C ASN A 51 25.86 0.05 7.85
N ALA A 52 24.90 -0.86 7.98
CA ALA A 52 25.19 -2.28 8.05
C ALA A 52 25.97 -2.75 6.81
N PRO A 53 26.97 -3.62 6.99
CA PRO A 53 27.71 -4.17 5.86
C PRO A 53 26.76 -4.96 4.97
N GLU A 54 27.03 -4.99 3.67
CA GLU A 54 26.13 -5.54 2.65
C GLU A 54 25.58 -6.92 3.00
N HIS A 55 26.44 -7.84 3.44
CA HIS A 55 26.08 -9.21 3.84
C HIS A 55 25.16 -9.31 5.09
N LYS A 56 24.89 -8.20 5.79
CA LYS A 56 23.96 -8.12 6.93
C LYS A 56 22.74 -7.24 6.67
N ARG A 57 22.69 -6.50 5.54
CA ARG A 57 21.55 -5.61 5.23
C ARG A 57 20.21 -6.35 5.18
N TRP A 58 20.23 -7.63 4.82
CA TRP A 58 19.05 -8.51 4.80
C TRP A 58 18.31 -8.59 6.15
N LEU A 59 19.01 -8.36 7.28
CA LEU A 59 18.39 -8.33 8.61
C LEU A 59 17.41 -7.16 8.79
N TYR A 60 17.55 -6.12 7.97
CA TYR A 60 16.77 -4.89 8.04
C TYR A 60 15.89 -4.70 6.80
N THR A 61 15.68 -5.77 6.04
CA THR A 61 14.90 -5.73 4.80
C THR A 61 13.41 -5.86 5.07
N LEU A 62 12.61 -4.96 4.48
CA LEU A 62 11.15 -5.06 4.49
C LEU A 62 10.66 -5.92 3.32
N PHE A 63 9.88 -6.96 3.61
CA PHE A 63 9.29 -7.82 2.60
C PHE A 63 7.83 -7.43 2.36
N LEU A 64 7.53 -7.00 1.13
CA LEU A 64 6.23 -6.55 0.68
C LEU A 64 5.63 -7.54 -0.31
N GLY A 65 4.34 -7.79 -0.19
CA GLY A 65 3.52 -8.47 -1.18
C GLY A 65 2.54 -7.48 -1.79
N ILE A 66 2.39 -7.52 -3.11
CA ILE A 66 1.35 -6.80 -3.85
C ILE A 66 0.35 -7.85 -4.32
N ASP A 67 -0.93 -7.63 -3.99
CA ASP A 67 -2.02 -8.55 -4.33
C ASP A 67 -3.35 -7.80 -4.45
N ALA A 68 -4.30 -8.39 -5.17
CA ALA A 68 -5.67 -7.90 -5.26
C ALA A 68 -6.71 -8.96 -4.92
N ASN A 69 -7.76 -8.51 -4.23
CA ASN A 69 -8.90 -9.34 -3.88
C ASN A 69 -10.15 -8.87 -4.64
N PHE A 70 -10.63 -9.70 -5.55
CA PHE A 70 -11.85 -9.48 -6.34
C PHE A 70 -13.10 -10.18 -5.78
N HIS A 71 -12.96 -10.84 -4.62
CA HIS A 71 -14.03 -11.59 -3.97
C HIS A 71 -14.69 -10.78 -2.83
N LEU A 72 -14.29 -9.52 -2.65
CA LEU A 72 -14.93 -8.63 -1.69
C LEU A 72 -16.39 -8.41 -2.07
N LYS A 73 -17.30 -8.84 -1.20
CA LYS A 73 -18.73 -8.61 -1.37
C LYS A 73 -19.06 -7.17 -0.98
N ARG A 74 -19.35 -6.33 -1.98
CA ARG A 74 -19.93 -5.01 -1.74
C ARG A 74 -21.33 -5.19 -1.15
N LEU A 75 -21.51 -4.77 0.09
CA LEU A 75 -22.85 -4.55 0.64
C LEU A 75 -23.44 -3.37 -0.16
N ALA A 76 -24.45 -3.64 -0.99
CA ALA A 76 -25.08 -2.68 -1.90
C ALA A 76 -25.91 -1.57 -1.20
N VAL A 77 -25.51 -1.17 0.01
CA VAL A 77 -26.43 -0.55 0.97
C VAL A 77 -26.15 0.95 1.15
N SER A 78 -25.02 1.50 0.69
CA SER A 78 -24.76 2.94 0.86
C SER A 78 -23.73 3.54 -0.10
N ASN A 79 -23.70 4.86 -0.13
CA ASN A 79 -22.68 5.71 -0.76
C ASN A 79 -22.08 6.65 0.30
N ASP A 80 -20.92 7.27 0.03
CA ASP A 80 -20.21 8.12 1.01
C ASP A 80 -21.06 9.33 1.48
N VAL A 81 -22.03 9.79 0.68
CA VAL A 81 -22.97 10.86 1.07
C VAL A 81 -23.94 10.39 2.16
N HIS A 82 -24.36 9.13 2.12
CA HIS A 82 -25.30 8.54 3.09
C HIS A 82 -24.59 7.81 4.24
N ASP A 83 -23.37 7.32 4.03
CA ASP A 83 -22.55 6.61 5.03
C ASP A 83 -21.07 6.98 4.87
N PRO A 84 -20.65 8.15 5.39
CA PRO A 84 -19.28 8.60 5.25
C PRO A 84 -18.30 7.79 6.11
N GLY A 85 -17.15 7.48 5.54
CA GLY A 85 -16.14 6.65 6.21
C GLY A 85 -15.37 7.37 7.33
N LEU A 86 -15.77 7.22 8.60
CA LEU A 86 -15.15 7.92 9.76
C LEU A 86 -13.61 7.88 9.90
N ASN A 87 -12.96 6.84 9.37
CA ASN A 87 -11.54 6.60 9.61
C ASN A 87 -10.62 7.45 8.71
N HIS A 88 -11.12 7.91 7.56
CA HIS A 88 -10.46 8.77 6.57
C HIS A 88 -8.93 8.74 6.65
N ARG A 89 -8.27 7.64 6.24
CA ARG A 89 -6.80 7.41 6.18
C ARG A 89 -6.02 7.09 7.46
N PHE A 90 -6.64 6.97 8.63
CA PHE A 90 -5.86 6.75 9.87
C PHE A 90 -5.23 5.36 9.97
N VAL A 91 -5.71 4.38 9.19
CA VAL A 91 -5.29 2.97 9.32
C VAL A 91 -4.81 2.42 7.96
N TYR A 92 -5.51 1.44 7.37
CA TYR A 92 -5.02 0.67 6.21
C TYR A 92 -5.54 1.18 4.87
N ILE A 93 -6.74 1.76 4.83
CA ILE A 93 -7.36 2.23 3.58
C ILE A 93 -6.85 3.62 3.26
N VAL A 94 -6.55 3.87 1.98
CA VAL A 94 -6.14 5.18 1.48
C VAL A 94 -7.24 6.23 1.67
N GLU A 95 -6.86 7.50 1.60
CA GLU A 95 -7.84 8.59 1.60
C GLU A 95 -8.57 8.63 0.26
N GLU A 96 -9.89 8.49 0.28
CA GLU A 96 -10.70 8.26 -0.92
C GLU A 96 -10.65 9.44 -1.90
N GLN A 97 -10.71 10.68 -1.41
CA GLN A 97 -10.75 11.86 -2.28
C GLN A 97 -9.40 12.08 -2.97
N ALA A 98 -8.30 11.96 -2.24
CA ALA A 98 -6.94 12.05 -2.76
C ALA A 98 -6.65 10.92 -3.75
N PHE A 99 -7.11 9.70 -3.45
CA PHE A 99 -6.95 8.57 -4.36
C PHE A 99 -7.72 8.77 -5.67
N LYS A 100 -9.00 9.14 -5.60
CA LYS A 100 -9.80 9.43 -6.81
C LYS A 100 -9.26 10.61 -7.61
N SER A 101 -8.72 11.63 -6.94
CA SER A 101 -8.09 12.78 -7.60
C SER A 101 -6.84 12.34 -8.37
N HIS A 102 -5.98 11.53 -7.75
CA HIS A 102 -4.82 10.93 -8.40
C HIS A 102 -5.23 10.09 -9.62
N LEU A 103 -6.23 9.21 -9.45
CA LEU A 103 -6.73 8.41 -10.56
C LEU A 103 -7.18 9.30 -11.72
N LYS A 104 -8.00 10.32 -11.46
CA LYS A 104 -8.52 11.24 -12.48
C LYS A 104 -7.42 12.04 -13.19
N GLU A 105 -6.39 12.44 -12.46
CA GLU A 105 -5.28 13.25 -12.98
C GLU A 105 -4.38 12.47 -13.94
N PHE A 106 -4.10 11.20 -13.63
CA PHE A 106 -3.13 10.41 -14.39
C PHE A 106 -3.76 9.32 -15.28
N ASP A 107 -5.07 9.08 -15.22
CA ASP A 107 -5.78 8.04 -16.02
C ASP A 107 -5.48 8.16 -17.52
N THR A 108 -5.36 9.39 -18.03
CA THR A 108 -5.11 9.67 -19.46
C THR A 108 -3.64 9.63 -19.82
N GLN A 109 -2.75 9.82 -18.84
CA GLN A 109 -1.30 9.86 -19.03
C GLN A 109 -0.67 8.47 -18.95
N ILE A 110 -1.33 7.56 -18.24
CA ILE A 110 -0.87 6.19 -17.98
C ILE A 110 -1.92 5.24 -18.56
N PRO A 111 -1.89 5.02 -19.89
CA PRO A 111 -2.81 4.08 -20.50
C PRO A 111 -2.58 2.68 -19.93
N PRO A 112 -3.63 1.85 -19.81
CA PRO A 112 -3.45 0.45 -19.52
C PRO A 112 -2.53 -0.15 -20.58
N GLU A 113 -1.49 -0.89 -20.18
CA GLU A 113 -0.66 -1.56 -21.16
C GLU A 113 -1.52 -2.59 -21.93
N PRO A 114 -1.37 -2.65 -23.27
CA PRO A 114 -2.07 -3.65 -24.05
C PRO A 114 -1.70 -5.03 -23.52
N SER A 115 -2.70 -5.88 -23.33
CA SER A 115 -2.57 -7.27 -22.89
C SER A 115 -1.33 -7.94 -23.49
N THR A 116 -0.28 -8.08 -22.67
CA THR A 116 0.91 -8.86 -23.01
C THR A 116 0.94 -10.10 -22.15
N THR A 117 1.10 -11.26 -22.81
CA THR A 117 1.61 -12.59 -22.40
C THR A 117 1.41 -13.18 -20.99
N CYS A 118 1.25 -12.41 -19.92
CA CYS A 118 0.88 -12.90 -18.59
C CYS A 118 -0.61 -12.64 -18.33
N ASN A 119 -1.25 -13.55 -17.60
CA ASN A 119 -2.70 -13.71 -17.50
C ASN A 119 -3.52 -12.41 -17.33
N ASN A 120 -4.53 -12.22 -18.19
CA ASN A 120 -5.51 -11.16 -18.06
C ASN A 120 -6.54 -11.53 -16.98
N TYR A 121 -6.56 -10.79 -15.87
CA TYR A 121 -7.68 -10.82 -14.92
C TYR A 121 -8.51 -9.55 -15.07
N ASP A 122 -9.45 -9.56 -16.02
CA ASP A 122 -10.46 -8.51 -16.20
C ASP A 122 -11.60 -8.67 -15.18
N ALA A 123 -11.30 -8.41 -13.92
CA ALA A 123 -12.30 -8.43 -12.85
C ALA A 123 -12.90 -7.02 -12.65
N PRO A 124 -14.24 -6.90 -12.51
CA PRO A 124 -14.92 -5.61 -12.61
C PRO A 124 -14.75 -4.71 -11.40
N ASN A 125 -14.51 -5.23 -10.19
CA ASN A 125 -14.19 -4.44 -8.99
C ASN A 125 -13.45 -5.31 -7.95
N GLY A 126 -12.53 -4.71 -7.19
CA GLY A 126 -11.79 -5.39 -6.13
C GLY A 126 -11.13 -4.43 -5.15
N ALA A 127 -10.21 -4.92 -4.33
CA ALA A 127 -9.30 -4.07 -3.57
C ALA A 127 -7.85 -4.55 -3.78
N GLY A 128 -6.97 -3.60 -4.11
CA GLY A 128 -5.54 -3.80 -4.15
C GLY A 128 -4.95 -3.56 -2.77
N THR A 129 -3.93 -4.33 -2.43
CA THR A 129 -3.31 -4.31 -1.10
C THR A 129 -1.79 -4.40 -1.20
N ILE A 130 -1.11 -3.69 -0.30
CA ILE A 130 0.31 -3.93 -0.01
C ILE A 130 0.43 -4.47 1.40
N ASP A 131 0.96 -5.68 1.49
CA ASP A 131 1.03 -6.44 2.73
C ASP A 131 2.49 -6.75 3.09
N CYS A 132 2.75 -7.01 4.36
CA CYS A 132 3.94 -7.74 4.78
C CYS A 132 3.81 -9.19 4.31
N SER A 133 4.62 -9.60 3.34
CA SER A 133 4.54 -10.96 2.78
C SER A 133 5.04 -12.06 3.72
N GLN A 134 5.78 -11.71 4.78
CA GLN A 134 6.25 -12.67 5.78
C GLN A 134 5.19 -13.02 6.85
N HIS A 135 4.30 -12.09 7.18
CA HIS A 135 3.40 -12.22 8.33
C HIS A 135 1.94 -11.89 8.00
N ASP A 136 1.61 -11.67 6.72
CA ASP A 136 0.26 -11.38 6.21
C ASP A 136 -0.43 -10.20 6.92
N MET A 137 0.34 -9.14 7.16
CA MET A 137 -0.14 -7.93 7.83
C MET A 137 -0.18 -6.74 6.88
N LYS A 138 -1.32 -6.06 6.85
CA LYS A 138 -1.57 -4.94 5.93
C LYS A 138 -0.68 -3.76 6.30
N ARG A 139 -0.06 -3.13 5.31
CA ARG A 139 0.71 -1.90 5.52
C ARG A 139 -0.23 -0.72 5.77
N PRO A 140 0.21 0.33 6.47
CA PRO A 140 -0.61 1.53 6.65
C PRO A 140 -0.90 2.18 5.29
N VAL A 141 -2.11 2.70 5.11
CA VAL A 141 -2.59 3.40 3.90
C VAL A 141 -2.19 2.71 2.58
N SER A 142 -2.32 1.39 2.53
CA SER A 142 -1.91 0.56 1.40
C SER A 142 -3.04 -0.29 0.81
N VAL A 143 -4.29 -0.03 1.19
CA VAL A 143 -5.47 -0.68 0.64
C VAL A 143 -6.28 0.34 -0.16
N GLY A 144 -6.59 0.03 -1.41
CA GLY A 144 -7.34 0.91 -2.30
C GLY A 144 -8.32 0.14 -3.18
N ASP A 145 -9.46 0.76 -3.46
CA ASP A 145 -10.48 0.18 -4.33
C ASP A 145 -9.98 0.09 -5.78
N LEU A 146 -10.27 -1.04 -6.42
CA LEU A 146 -9.99 -1.28 -7.83
C LEU A 146 -11.28 -1.17 -8.63
N GLN A 147 -11.31 -0.24 -9.60
CA GLN A 147 -12.48 0.02 -10.44
C GLN A 147 -12.54 -0.91 -11.65
N LEU A 148 -11.40 -1.49 -12.05
CA LEU A 148 -11.27 -2.43 -13.16
C LEU A 148 -9.91 -3.11 -13.09
N GLY A 149 -9.85 -4.34 -12.57
CA GLY A 149 -8.61 -5.09 -12.42
C GLY A 149 -7.51 -4.32 -11.67
N GLU A 150 -6.27 -4.76 -11.84
CA GLU A 150 -5.09 -4.16 -11.20
C GLU A 150 -4.43 -3.11 -12.09
N ARG A 151 -5.14 -2.02 -12.39
CA ARG A 151 -4.53 -0.92 -13.17
C ARG A 151 -3.29 -0.41 -12.46
N TYR A 152 -2.21 -0.19 -13.20
CA TYR A 152 -0.93 0.24 -12.64
C TYR A 152 -1.05 1.51 -11.81
N ILE A 153 -1.86 2.48 -12.24
CA ILE A 153 -2.13 3.70 -11.47
C ILE A 153 -2.71 3.42 -10.07
N ASN A 154 -3.58 2.41 -9.93
CA ASN A 154 -4.13 2.01 -8.64
C ASN A 154 -3.03 1.38 -7.76
N MET A 155 -2.27 0.43 -8.33
CA MET A 155 -1.24 -0.33 -7.60
C MET A 155 -0.01 0.52 -7.25
N ASP A 156 0.40 1.41 -8.15
CA ASP A 156 1.47 2.38 -7.93
C ASP A 156 1.13 3.28 -6.74
N TYR A 157 -0.09 3.83 -6.68
CA TYR A 157 -0.50 4.74 -5.63
C TYR A 157 -0.40 4.10 -4.24
N ILE A 158 -0.99 2.91 -4.07
CA ILE A 158 -0.95 2.20 -2.78
C ILE A 158 0.46 1.71 -2.42
N PHE A 159 1.28 1.34 -3.41
CA PHE A 159 2.67 0.95 -3.22
C PHE A 159 3.52 2.13 -2.75
N LEU A 160 3.47 3.26 -3.47
CA LEU A 160 4.23 4.47 -3.13
C LEU A 160 3.81 5.04 -1.78
N LEU A 161 2.52 5.05 -1.44
CA LEU A 161 2.06 5.43 -0.10
C LEU A 161 2.59 4.47 0.97
N SER A 162 2.56 3.15 0.73
CA SER A 162 3.11 2.16 1.66
C SER A 162 4.61 2.39 1.92
N LEU A 163 5.39 2.76 0.90
CA LEU A 163 6.82 3.05 1.07
C LEU A 163 7.06 4.29 1.95
N ARG A 164 6.20 5.31 1.86
CA ARG A 164 6.28 6.52 2.70
C ARG A 164 5.98 6.24 4.18
N GLN A 165 5.41 5.08 4.52
CA GLN A 165 4.97 4.74 5.88
C GLN A 165 6.07 4.04 6.72
N ASN A 166 7.22 4.69 6.92
CA ASN A 166 8.34 4.14 7.71
C ASN A 166 8.95 2.86 7.10
N ALA A 167 9.12 2.80 5.78
CA ALA A 167 9.89 1.73 5.14
C ALA A 167 11.41 1.93 5.38
N PRO A 168 12.17 0.85 5.63
CA PRO A 168 13.64 0.92 5.64
C PRO A 168 14.18 1.08 4.21
N HIS A 169 15.49 1.28 4.09
CA HIS A 169 16.13 1.41 2.79
C HIS A 169 16.04 0.13 1.94
N SER A 170 16.32 -1.04 2.52
CA SER A 170 16.27 -2.32 1.80
C SER A 170 14.86 -2.90 1.76
N ILE A 171 14.32 -3.11 0.56
CA ILE A 171 12.97 -3.62 0.34
C ILE A 171 13.03 -4.81 -0.63
N VAL A 172 12.22 -5.82 -0.37
CA VAL A 172 11.96 -6.92 -1.30
C VAL A 172 10.46 -6.93 -1.56
N THR A 173 10.05 -6.80 -2.81
CA THR A 173 8.65 -6.72 -3.21
C THR A 173 8.32 -7.89 -4.13
N SER A 174 7.34 -8.71 -3.76
CA SER A 174 6.79 -9.76 -4.61
C SER A 174 5.48 -9.32 -5.24
N TYR A 175 5.34 -9.48 -6.55
CA TYR A 175 4.11 -9.20 -7.28
C TYR A 175 3.96 -10.20 -8.44
N ASP A 176 2.75 -10.69 -8.69
CA ASP A 176 2.50 -11.69 -9.73
C ASP A 176 2.97 -11.20 -11.11
N ILE A 177 2.68 -9.95 -11.46
CA ILE A 177 3.09 -9.32 -12.71
C ILE A 177 4.32 -8.41 -12.54
N ALA A 178 5.19 -8.68 -11.56
CA ALA A 178 6.38 -7.88 -11.29
C ALA A 178 7.24 -7.63 -12.54
N CYS A 179 7.41 -8.62 -13.42
CA CYS A 179 8.24 -8.46 -14.62
C CYS A 179 7.66 -7.49 -15.66
N GLN A 180 6.35 -7.24 -15.63
CA GLN A 180 5.70 -6.26 -16.50
C GLN A 180 5.60 -4.91 -15.79
N TRP A 181 5.04 -4.92 -14.60
CA TRP A 181 4.76 -3.70 -13.82
C TRP A 181 6.01 -2.86 -13.56
N THR A 182 7.16 -3.49 -13.25
CA THR A 182 8.41 -2.80 -12.89
C THR A 182 9.11 -2.12 -14.08
N ARG A 183 8.88 -2.58 -15.33
CA ARG A 183 9.60 -2.07 -16.52
C ARG A 183 9.44 -0.57 -16.72
N ASN A 184 8.27 -0.05 -16.40
CA ASN A 184 7.92 1.36 -16.57
C ASN A 184 7.61 2.06 -15.23
N LEU A 185 7.83 1.40 -14.08
CA LEU A 185 7.52 1.98 -12.76
C LEU A 185 8.24 3.32 -12.53
N HIS A 186 9.53 3.40 -12.84
CA HIS A 186 10.31 4.64 -12.69
C HIS A 186 9.73 5.78 -13.54
N LYS A 187 9.39 5.51 -14.80
CA LYS A 187 8.77 6.50 -15.69
C LYS A 187 7.41 6.98 -15.18
N ARG A 188 6.61 6.07 -14.61
CA ARG A 188 5.33 6.45 -13.99
C ARG A 188 5.56 7.31 -12.75
N CYS A 189 6.57 7.00 -11.93
CA CYS A 189 6.96 7.81 -10.78
C CYS A 189 7.40 9.23 -11.19
N GLU A 190 8.14 9.37 -12.29
CA GLU A 190 8.47 10.69 -12.88
C GLU A 190 7.21 11.48 -13.26
N ILE A 191 6.21 10.83 -13.89
CA ILE A 191 4.92 11.45 -14.23
C ILE A 191 4.17 11.90 -12.97
N TYR A 192 4.22 11.10 -11.90
CA TYR A 192 3.62 11.45 -10.61
C TYR A 192 4.41 12.48 -9.79
N GLU A 193 5.52 12.99 -10.33
CA GLU A 193 6.46 13.87 -9.61
C GLU A 193 6.92 13.27 -8.25
N THR A 194 7.10 11.95 -8.23
CA THR A 194 7.51 11.20 -7.03
C THR A 194 8.82 10.49 -7.30
N ASP A 195 9.75 10.62 -6.36
CA ASP A 195 11.01 9.87 -6.41
C ASP A 195 10.87 8.49 -5.74
N ILE A 196 11.50 7.50 -6.35
CA ILE A 196 11.63 6.15 -5.80
C ILE A 196 13.07 5.67 -6.02
N ASP A 197 13.74 5.31 -4.94
CA ASP A 197 15.03 4.64 -5.03
C ASP A 197 14.83 3.18 -5.44
N SER A 198 14.62 2.93 -6.73
CA SER A 198 14.44 1.57 -7.25
C SER A 198 15.67 0.69 -7.01
N SER A 199 16.86 1.27 -6.78
CA SER A 199 18.08 0.50 -6.50
C SER A 199 18.03 -0.19 -5.13
N SER A 200 17.19 0.31 -4.23
CA SER A 200 17.00 -0.24 -2.89
C SER A 200 15.89 -1.30 -2.81
N ILE A 201 15.23 -1.59 -3.96
CA ILE A 201 14.08 -2.48 -4.06
C ILE A 201 14.39 -3.67 -4.97
N LEU A 202 14.35 -4.88 -4.41
CA LEU A 202 14.40 -6.12 -5.17
C LEU A 202 12.98 -6.57 -5.53
N PHE A 203 12.66 -6.61 -6.82
CA PHE A 203 11.37 -7.12 -7.30
C PHE A 203 11.44 -8.61 -7.61
N LEU A 204 10.45 -9.37 -7.13
CA LEU A 204 10.34 -10.81 -7.29
C LEU A 204 8.99 -11.20 -7.89
N ILE A 205 8.99 -12.30 -8.63
CA ILE A 205 7.77 -12.98 -9.08
C ILE A 205 7.54 -14.15 -8.11
N PRO A 206 6.35 -14.31 -7.51
CA PRO A 206 6.09 -15.44 -6.64
C PRO A 206 6.23 -16.76 -7.43
N LYS A 207 6.78 -17.78 -6.76
CA LYS A 207 7.15 -19.06 -7.40
C LYS A 207 6.03 -19.70 -8.23
N PHE A 208 4.79 -19.58 -7.78
CA PHE A 208 3.63 -20.13 -8.46
C PHE A 208 3.39 -19.52 -9.84
N HIS A 209 3.71 -18.23 -10.02
CA HIS A 209 3.49 -17.52 -11.27
C HIS A 209 4.62 -17.71 -12.27
N LEU A 210 5.84 -18.07 -11.83
CA LEU A 210 7.02 -18.22 -12.69
C LEU A 210 6.80 -18.97 -14.03
N PRO A 211 6.03 -20.06 -14.11
CA PRO A 211 5.78 -20.74 -15.40
C PRO A 211 5.04 -19.89 -16.45
N ALA A 212 4.39 -18.79 -16.04
CA ALA A 212 3.63 -17.90 -16.91
C ALA A 212 4.39 -16.60 -17.29
N HIS A 213 5.68 -16.50 -16.95
CA HIS A 213 6.56 -15.38 -17.29
C HIS A 213 7.77 -15.83 -18.10
#